data_AF-D1YUV9-F1
#
_entry.id   AF-D1YUV9-F1
#
_cell.length_a   1.000
_cell.length_b   1.000
_cell.length_c   1.000
_cell.angle_alpha   90.00
_cell.angle_beta   90.00
_cell.angle_gamma   90.00
#
_symmetry.space_group_name_H-M   'P 1'
#
loop_
_entity.id
_entity.type
_entity.pdbx_description
1 polymer ?
#
loop_
_entity_poly.entity_id
_entity_poly.type
_entity_poly.pdbx_seq_one_letter_code
_entity_poly.pdbx_strand_id
1 'polypeptide(L)'
;MAGYKQPCRYCGKLVPPDARICPYCGKGTPIGSLKCPRCRDNIEKDYAVCPHCGLSLQTACPVCGKQTFFGDNCEVCGASLKVTCPKCGTVQPAVGPNCSKCGKPLKK
;
A
#
# COMPACT_ATOMS: atom_id res chain seq x y z
N MET A 1 25.66 0.38 -14.75
CA MET A 1 25.79 0.58 -13.30
C MET A 1 25.51 -0.73 -12.58
N ALA A 2 26.42 -1.21 -11.73
CA ALA A 2 26.18 -2.39 -10.91
C ALA A 2 25.11 -2.03 -9.85
N GLY A 3 23.86 -2.43 -10.09
CA GLY A 3 22.79 -2.28 -9.12
C GLY A 3 23.05 -3.21 -7.93
N TYR A 4 23.62 -2.68 -6.85
CA TYR A 4 23.79 -3.44 -5.62
C TYR A 4 22.42 -3.91 -5.11
N LYS A 5 22.32 -5.19 -4.75
CA LYS A 5 21.10 -5.75 -4.18
C LYS A 5 20.76 -4.98 -2.90
N GLN A 6 19.52 -4.53 -2.75
CA GLN A 6 19.07 -3.80 -1.56
C GLN A 6 18.27 -4.74 -0.64
N PRO A 7 18.30 -4.53 0.69
CA PRO A 7 17.49 -5.33 1.61
C PRO A 7 16.00 -5.05 1.40
N CYS A 8 15.19 -6.11 1.32
CA CYS A 8 13.75 -6.00 1.22
C CYS A 8 13.18 -5.44 2.53
N ARG A 9 12.38 -4.37 2.47
CA ARG A 9 11.74 -3.72 3.62
C ARG A 9 10.78 -4.62 4.42
N TYR A 10 10.45 -5.79 3.90
CA TYR A 10 9.48 -6.71 4.50
C TYR A 10 10.11 -7.98 5.08
N CYS A 11 11.15 -8.52 4.43
CA CYS A 11 11.76 -9.78 4.85
C CYS A 11 13.28 -9.68 5.09
N GLY A 12 13.87 -8.50 4.89
CA GLY A 12 15.31 -8.26 5.07
C GLY A 12 16.22 -8.86 4.00
N LYS A 13 15.73 -9.79 3.16
CA LYS A 13 16.54 -10.44 2.13
C LYS A 13 16.98 -9.48 1.03
N LEU A 14 18.20 -9.69 0.52
CA LEU A 14 18.78 -8.91 -0.57
C LEU A 14 18.06 -9.20 -1.89
N VAL A 15 17.44 -8.16 -2.44
CA VAL A 15 16.67 -8.19 -3.68
C VAL A 15 17.27 -7.26 -4.74
N PRO A 16 17.12 -7.58 -6.04
CA PRO A 16 17.60 -6.71 -7.10
C PRO A 16 16.93 -5.32 -7.02
N PRO A 17 17.65 -4.21 -7.24
CA PRO A 17 17.11 -2.85 -7.10
C PRO A 17 15.93 -2.54 -8.03
N ASP A 18 15.83 -3.25 -9.15
CA ASP A 18 14.75 -3.20 -10.14
C ASP A 18 13.57 -4.16 -9.84
N ALA A 19 13.65 -4.94 -8.77
CA ALA A 19 12.61 -5.89 -8.39
C ALA A 19 11.33 -5.18 -7.96
N ARG A 20 10.28 -5.27 -8.79
CA ARG A 20 8.92 -4.80 -8.45
C ARG A 20 8.25 -5.69 -7.41
N ILE A 21 8.63 -6.96 -7.33
CA ILE A 21 8.08 -7.96 -6.41
C ILE A 21 9.26 -8.68 -5.78
N CYS A 22 9.23 -8.87 -4.46
CA CYS A 22 10.24 -9.65 -3.77
C CYS A 22 10.14 -11.13 -4.18
N PRO A 23 11.18 -11.77 -4.74
CA PRO A 23 11.16 -13.19 -5.08
C PRO A 23 11.10 -14.09 -3.84
N TYR A 24 11.38 -13.58 -2.65
CA TYR A 24 11.39 -14.37 -1.41
C TYR A 24 10.10 -14.28 -0.60
N CYS A 25 9.47 -13.10 -0.55
CA CYS A 25 8.26 -12.90 0.26
C CYS A 25 7.02 -12.55 -0.57
N GLY A 26 7.15 -12.42 -1.89
CA GLY A 26 6.03 -12.12 -2.80
C GLY A 26 5.45 -10.71 -2.68
N LYS A 27 5.98 -9.85 -1.79
CA LYS A 27 5.47 -8.49 -1.58
C LYS A 27 5.97 -7.53 -2.66
N GLY A 28 5.05 -6.70 -3.14
CA GLY A 28 5.33 -5.64 -4.11
C GLY A 28 6.15 -4.51 -3.52
N THR A 29 6.88 -3.80 -4.38
CA THR A 29 7.73 -2.65 -4.05
C THR A 29 8.68 -2.94 -2.86
N PRO A 30 9.49 -4.00 -2.92
CA PRO A 30 10.35 -4.41 -1.80
C PRO A 30 11.42 -3.38 -1.42
N ILE A 31 11.70 -2.43 -2.31
CA ILE A 31 12.78 -1.45 -2.22
C ILE A 31 12.20 -0.05 -2.51
N GLY A 32 12.81 1.00 -1.93
CA GLY A 32 12.42 2.40 -2.11
C GLY A 32 11.55 2.96 -0.99
N SER A 33 11.12 4.21 -1.10
CA SER A 33 10.23 4.87 -0.13
C SER A 33 8.77 4.59 -0.47
N LEU A 34 7.90 4.50 0.54
CA LEU A 34 6.45 4.55 0.27
C LEU A 34 6.11 5.96 -0.20
N LYS A 35 5.17 6.07 -1.15
CA LYS A 35 4.75 7.36 -1.69
C LYS A 35 3.28 7.60 -1.40
N CYS A 36 2.95 8.83 -1.00
CA CYS A 36 1.58 9.23 -0.80
C CYS A 36 0.81 9.15 -2.12
N PRO A 37 -0.38 8.53 -2.17
CA PRO A 37 -1.16 8.41 -3.40
C PRO A 37 -1.74 9.76 -3.84
N ARG A 38 -1.81 10.74 -2.92
CA ARG A 38 -2.38 12.06 -3.15
C ARG A 38 -1.33 13.10 -3.58
N CYS A 39 -0.27 13.28 -2.81
CA CYS A 39 0.79 14.27 -3.11
C CYS A 39 2.08 13.68 -3.68
N ARG A 40 2.24 12.35 -3.70
CA ARG A 40 3.45 11.64 -4.14
C ARG A 40 4.70 11.87 -3.29
N ASP A 41 4.59 12.55 -2.15
CA ASP A 41 5.66 12.67 -1.16
C ASP A 41 6.05 11.33 -0.55
N ASN A 42 7.28 11.28 -0.07
CA ASN A 42 7.78 10.16 0.71
C ASN A 42 7.03 10.08 2.04
N ILE A 43 6.60 8.88 2.38
CA ILE A 43 5.90 8.56 3.62
C ILE A 43 6.50 7.30 4.21
N GLU A 44 6.32 7.14 5.51
CA GLU A 44 6.81 5.99 6.27
C GLU A 44 5.64 5.17 6.81
N LYS A 45 5.89 3.90 7.14
CA LYS A 45 4.85 2.99 7.63
C LYS A 45 4.28 3.41 8.99
N ASP A 46 5.09 4.05 9.81
CA ASP A 46 4.68 4.57 11.11
C ASP A 46 3.78 5.82 11.00
N TYR A 47 3.66 6.41 9.82
CA TYR A 47 2.86 7.62 9.67
C TYR A 47 1.37 7.27 9.67
N ALA A 48 0.63 7.82 10.63
CA ALA A 48 -0.83 7.73 10.64
C ALA A 48 -1.47 8.63 9.55
N VAL A 49 -0.83 9.77 9.27
CA VAL A 49 -1.25 10.77 8.28
C VAL A 49 -0.03 11.27 7.52
N CYS A 50 -0.22 11.65 6.26
CA CYS A 50 0.83 12.24 5.45
C CYS A 50 1.13 13.66 5.97
N PRO A 51 2.38 13.99 6.34
CA PRO A 51 2.72 15.31 6.89
C PRO A 51 2.59 16.44 5.87
N HIS A 52 2.63 16.14 4.57
CA HIS A 52 2.56 17.14 3.50
C HIS A 52 1.12 17.46 3.06
N CYS A 53 0.23 16.47 2.99
CA CYS A 53 -1.14 16.68 2.46
C CYS A 53 -2.26 16.35 3.45
N GLY A 54 -1.93 15.86 4.65
CA GLY A 54 -2.90 15.47 5.68
C GLY A 54 -3.72 14.21 5.34
N LEU A 55 -3.39 13.47 4.28
CA LEU A 55 -4.09 12.23 3.93
C LEU A 55 -3.88 11.16 5.02
N SER A 56 -4.95 10.55 5.51
CA SER A 56 -4.86 9.39 6.39
C SER A 56 -4.21 8.20 5.67
N LEU A 57 -3.10 7.73 6.23
CA LEU A 57 -2.32 6.59 5.73
C LEU A 57 -2.67 5.29 6.46
N GLN A 58 -3.68 5.32 7.33
CA GLN A 58 -4.24 4.14 7.98
C GLN A 58 -5.59 3.79 7.36
N THR A 59 -5.80 2.50 7.13
CA THR A 59 -7.06 1.95 6.63
C THR A 59 -7.44 0.69 7.39
N ALA A 60 -8.73 0.40 7.47
CA ALA A 60 -9.20 -0.85 8.05
C ALA A 60 -9.08 -1.96 7.00
N CYS A 61 -8.48 -3.09 7.38
CA CYS A 61 -8.39 -4.23 6.49
C CYS A 61 -9.79 -4.76 6.17
N PRO A 62 -10.18 -4.89 4.88
CA PRO A 62 -11.49 -5.41 4.51
C PRO A 62 -11.65 -6.92 4.82
N VAL A 63 -10.55 -7.62 5.10
CA VAL A 63 -10.55 -9.06 5.37
C VAL A 63 -10.56 -9.36 6.87
N CYS A 64 -9.68 -8.73 7.67
CA CYS A 64 -9.59 -8.99 9.11
C CYS A 64 -10.19 -7.90 10.00
N GLY A 65 -10.62 -6.77 9.44
CA GLY A 65 -11.21 -5.65 10.19
C GLY A 65 -10.24 -4.79 11.00
N LYS A 66 -8.96 -5.21 11.15
CA LYS A 66 -7.98 -4.44 11.93
C LYS A 66 -7.45 -3.22 11.18
N GLN A 67 -7.11 -2.15 11.91
CA GLN A 67 -6.39 -1.01 11.34
C GLN A 67 -4.98 -1.42 10.92
N THR A 68 -4.57 -0.98 9.74
CA THR A 68 -3.26 -1.27 9.16
C THR A 68 -2.84 -0.12 8.24
N PHE A 69 -1.56 -0.05 7.90
CA PHE A 69 -1.04 0.95 6.97
C PHE A 69 -1.63 0.79 5.56
N PHE A 70 -1.87 1.90 4.85
CA PHE A 70 -2.32 1.91 3.47
C PHE A 70 -1.17 1.38 2.58
N GLY A 71 -1.20 0.09 2.29
CA GLY A 71 -0.20 -0.58 1.46
C GLY A 71 -0.87 -1.57 0.53
N ASP A 72 -0.07 -2.36 -0.18
CA ASP A 72 -0.61 -3.46 -0.98
C ASP A 72 -1.21 -4.57 -0.10
N ASN A 73 -0.67 -4.78 1.10
CA ASN A 73 -1.03 -5.88 2.00
C ASN A 73 -1.23 -5.41 3.44
N CYS A 74 -2.14 -6.07 4.16
CA CYS A 74 -2.32 -5.92 5.59
C CYS A 74 -1.10 -6.46 6.35
N GLU A 75 -0.66 -5.72 7.36
CA GLU A 75 0.47 -6.12 8.21
C GLU A 75 0.07 -7.17 9.24
N VAL A 76 -1.23 -7.28 9.55
CA VAL A 76 -1.77 -8.24 10.51
C VAL A 76 -2.02 -9.60 9.84
N CYS A 77 -2.79 -9.63 8.75
CA CYS A 77 -3.23 -10.89 8.12
C CYS A 77 -2.56 -11.18 6.77
N GLY A 78 -1.77 -10.26 6.22
CA GLY A 78 -1.14 -10.43 4.90
C GLY A 78 -2.06 -10.25 3.69
N ALA A 79 -3.38 -10.16 3.88
CA ALA A 79 -4.34 -10.02 2.79
C ALA A 79 -4.16 -8.71 2.02
N SER A 80 -4.49 -8.71 0.73
CA SER A 80 -4.40 -7.50 -0.10
C SER A 80 -5.42 -6.46 0.31
N LEU A 81 -4.99 -5.21 0.51
CA LEU A 81 -5.86 -4.08 0.91
C LEU A 81 -6.59 -3.43 -0.27
N LYS A 82 -6.67 -4.13 -1.39
CA LYS A 82 -7.37 -3.70 -2.58
C LYS A 82 -8.83 -4.08 -2.45
N VAL A 83 -9.71 -3.11 -2.67
CA VAL A 83 -11.15 -3.28 -2.68
C VAL A 83 -11.67 -3.08 -4.09
N THR A 84 -12.64 -3.90 -4.47
CA THR A 84 -13.35 -3.77 -5.74
C THR A 84 -14.56 -2.88 -5.53
N CYS A 85 -14.66 -1.79 -6.28
CA CYS A 85 -15.82 -0.91 -6.19
C CYS A 85 -17.09 -1.67 -6.63
N PRO A 86 -18.14 -1.76 -5.79
CA PRO A 86 -19.37 -2.49 -6.12
C PRO A 86 -20.20 -1.81 -7.22
N LYS A 87 -19.88 -0.56 -7.58
CA LYS A 87 -20.63 0.22 -8.59
C LYS A 87 -19.96 0.24 -9.96
N CYS A 88 -18.63 0.27 -10.02
CA CYS A 88 -17.90 0.37 -11.30
C CYS A 88 -16.88 -0.76 -11.52
N GLY A 89 -16.76 -1.71 -10.59
CA GLY A 89 -15.84 -2.85 -10.69
C GLY A 89 -14.35 -2.51 -10.58
N THR A 90 -14.00 -1.25 -10.29
CA THR A 90 -12.59 -0.84 -10.23
C THR A 90 -11.91 -1.36 -8.97
N VAL A 91 -10.82 -2.11 -9.16
CA VAL A 91 -9.92 -2.57 -8.09
C VAL A 91 -9.00 -1.41 -7.71
N GLN A 92 -9.09 -0.98 -6.46
CA GLN A 92 -8.29 0.14 -5.95
C GLN A 92 -7.89 -0.10 -4.50
N PRO A 93 -6.84 0.54 -3.97
CA PRO A 93 -6.56 0.49 -2.54
C PRO A 93 -7.66 1.22 -1.78
N ALA A 94 -8.04 0.73 -0.58
CA ALA A 94 -9.07 1.33 0.27
C ALA A 94 -8.60 2.66 0.92
N VAL A 95 -8.22 3.64 0.11
CA VAL A 95 -7.75 4.96 0.53
C VAL A 95 -8.95 5.89 0.67
N GLY A 96 -9.71 5.68 1.74
CA GLY A 96 -10.88 6.49 2.09
C GLY A 96 -12.23 5.86 1.72
N PRO A 97 -13.33 6.60 1.95
CA PRO A 97 -14.69 6.06 1.84
C PRO A 97 -15.21 5.95 0.41
N ASN A 98 -14.61 6.67 -0.56
CA ASN A 98 -15.13 6.81 -1.91
C ASN A 98 -14.20 6.19 -2.97
N CYS A 99 -14.81 5.76 -4.08
CA CYS A 99 -14.10 5.25 -5.24
C CYS A 99 -13.36 6.36 -5.98
N SER A 100 -12.06 6.20 -6.19
CA SER A 100 -11.20 7.10 -6.97
C SER A 100 -11.61 7.25 -8.43
N LYS A 101 -12.28 6.25 -9.03
CA LYS A 101 -12.73 6.30 -10.43
C LYS A 101 -14.12 6.90 -10.61
N CYS A 102 -15.09 6.51 -9.78
CA CYS A 102 -16.49 6.90 -9.97
C CYS A 102 -17.07 7.80 -8.87
N GLY A 103 -16.30 8.13 -7.83
CA GLY A 103 -16.71 8.98 -6.72
C GLY A 103 -17.73 8.36 -5.75
N LYS A 104 -18.31 7.20 -6.06
CA LYS A 104 -19.33 6.54 -5.23
C LYS A 104 -18.71 5.89 -3.99
N PRO A 105 -19.46 5.78 -2.87
CA PRO A 105 -18.97 5.13 -1.66
C PRO A 105 -18.59 3.67 -1.91
N LEU A 106 -17.48 3.24 -1.30
CA LEU A 106 -16.96 1.87 -1.33
C LEU A 106 -17.61 0.99 -0.25
N LYS A 107 -18.18 1.61 0.79
CA LYS A 107 -19.09 0.95 1.72
C LYS A 107 -20.46 0.86 1.06
N LYS A 108 -21.08 -0.32 1.18
CA LYS A 108 -22.41 -0.60 0.63
C LYS A 108 -23.48 0.08 1.47
#